data_AF-R8AQW3-F1
#
_entry.id   AF-R8AQW3-F1
#
_cell.length_a   1.000
_cell.length_b   1.000
_cell.length_c   1.000
_cell.angle_alpha   90.00
_cell.angle_beta   90.00
_cell.angle_gamma   90.00
#
_symmetry.space_group_name_H-M   'P 1'
#
loop_
_entity.id
_entity.type
_entity.pdbx_description
1 polymer ?
#
loop_
_entity_poly.entity_id
_entity_poly.type
_entity_poly.pdbx_seq_one_letter_code
_entity_poly.pdbx_strand_id
1 'polypeptide(L)'
;MTKELALEILNETILHNWYFYLLIILLSGLGSYFASLFKGAGKEKGKYLAIESSLKTIEKQVSITTKASESIKTAIEHDTWRKKELELIKRQKLEEYFLHISALNNALNNEMLDKLFGAKVDYDSQCFNKADMIQSLYLPELLVEHYELSIAVEDFTRWVSDGLFLIAEQSSNGIQNPQPTRNFMTKHPELLSALAKPISNALHKAREIAQELNT
;
A
#
# COMPACT_ATOMS: atom_id res chain seq x y z
N MET A 1 -58.23 -24.74 -70.97
CA MET A 1 -57.85 -24.72 -69.55
C MET A 1 -58.20 -23.43 -68.80
N THR A 2 -57.68 -22.23 -69.14
CA THR A 2 -58.06 -20.99 -68.42
C THR A 2 -59.45 -20.45 -68.79
N LYS A 3 -59.98 -20.75 -69.99
CA LYS A 3 -61.33 -20.34 -70.43
C LYS A 3 -62.47 -21.26 -69.95
N GLU A 4 -62.20 -22.55 -69.77
CA GLU A 4 -63.19 -23.51 -69.19
C GLU A 4 -63.40 -23.24 -67.71
N LEU A 5 -62.31 -23.03 -66.96
CA LEU A 5 -62.36 -22.58 -65.57
C LEU A 5 -63.16 -21.27 -65.39
N ALA A 6 -63.06 -20.34 -66.35
CA ALA A 6 -63.78 -19.07 -66.31
C ALA A 6 -65.29 -19.21 -66.61
N LEU A 7 -65.68 -20.15 -67.47
CA LEU A 7 -67.09 -20.42 -67.80
C LEU A 7 -67.82 -21.19 -66.70
N GLU A 8 -67.11 -22.07 -65.99
CA GLU A 8 -67.65 -22.84 -64.86
C GLU A 8 -67.85 -21.98 -63.60
N ILE A 9 -67.06 -20.90 -63.46
CA ILE A 9 -67.25 -19.85 -62.43
C ILE A 9 -68.50 -19.00 -62.71
N LEU A 10 -68.88 -18.80 -63.98
CA LEU A 10 -70.00 -17.94 -64.38
C LEU A 10 -71.39 -18.62 -64.31
N ASN A 11 -71.44 -19.96 -64.22
CA ASN A 11 -72.66 -20.75 -64.38
C ASN A 11 -73.28 -21.27 -63.06
N GLU A 12 -72.95 -20.65 -61.91
CA GLU A 12 -73.43 -20.98 -60.53
C GLU A 12 -73.36 -22.46 -60.09
N THR A 13 -72.82 -23.37 -60.91
CA THR A 13 -72.87 -24.81 -60.68
C THR A 13 -71.90 -25.24 -59.58
N ILE A 14 -70.85 -24.45 -59.37
CA ILE A 14 -69.90 -24.58 -58.26
C ILE A 14 -70.55 -24.12 -56.94
N LEU A 15 -71.48 -23.15 -56.97
CA LEU A 15 -72.11 -22.58 -55.79
C LEU A 15 -73.19 -23.47 -55.16
N HIS A 16 -73.73 -24.46 -55.88
CA HIS A 16 -74.74 -25.40 -55.38
C HIS A 16 -74.18 -26.77 -55.00
N ASN A 17 -72.89 -27.03 -55.28
CA ASN A 17 -72.26 -28.31 -54.99
C ASN A 17 -71.75 -28.32 -53.55
N TRP A 18 -72.56 -28.83 -52.61
CA TRP A 18 -72.24 -28.85 -51.17
C TRP A 18 -70.88 -29.51 -50.87
N TYR A 19 -70.45 -30.46 -51.72
CA TYR A 19 -69.17 -31.14 -51.64
C TYR A 19 -67.98 -30.18 -51.84
N PHE A 20 -68.14 -29.15 -52.68
CA PHE A 20 -67.11 -28.12 -52.92
C PHE A 20 -66.85 -27.28 -51.66
N TYR A 21 -67.91 -26.85 -50.96
CA TYR A 21 -67.76 -26.12 -49.69
C TYR A 21 -67.13 -26.98 -48.59
N LEU A 22 -67.49 -28.26 -48.51
CA LEU A 22 -66.90 -29.18 -47.54
C LEU A 22 -65.40 -29.38 -47.80
N LEU A 23 -64.99 -29.46 -49.07
CA LEU A 23 -63.59 -29.59 -49.47
C LEU A 23 -62.78 -28.32 -49.14
N ILE A 24 -63.33 -27.12 -49.38
CA ILE A 24 -62.70 -25.84 -48.99
C ILE A 24 -62.57 -25.73 -47.46
N ILE A 25 -63.58 -26.15 -46.70
CA ILE A 25 -63.53 -26.14 -45.22
C ILE A 25 -62.45 -27.11 -44.72
N LEU A 26 -62.35 -28.31 -45.30
CA LEU A 26 -61.30 -29.27 -44.97
C LEU A 26 -59.91 -28.74 -45.30
N LEU A 27 -59.72 -28.14 -46.49
CA LEU A 27 -58.45 -27.55 -46.89
C LEU A 27 -58.04 -26.37 -45.99
N SER A 28 -59.01 -25.53 -45.62
CA SER A 28 -58.78 -24.39 -44.71
C SER A 28 -58.49 -24.85 -43.28
N GLY A 29 -59.15 -25.91 -42.82
CA GLY A 29 -58.89 -26.55 -41.52
C GLY A 29 -57.49 -27.17 -41.45
N LEU A 30 -57.10 -27.92 -42.49
CA LEU A 30 -55.75 -28.49 -42.62
C LEU A 30 -54.67 -27.40 -42.71
N GLY A 31 -54.90 -26.37 -43.53
CA GLY A 31 -54.01 -25.22 -43.65
C GLY A 31 -53.83 -24.50 -42.30
N SER A 32 -54.92 -24.30 -41.57
CA SER A 32 -54.91 -23.68 -40.23
C SER A 32 -54.21 -24.56 -39.18
N TYR A 33 -54.38 -25.88 -39.26
CA TYR A 33 -53.72 -26.84 -38.37
C TYR A 33 -52.19 -26.88 -38.58
N PHE A 34 -51.73 -26.96 -39.82
CA PHE A 34 -50.29 -26.89 -40.13
C PHE A 34 -49.71 -25.51 -39.80
N ALA A 35 -50.41 -24.41 -40.13
CA ALA A 35 -49.97 -23.07 -39.76
C ALA A 35 -49.85 -22.90 -38.24
N SER A 36 -50.77 -23.48 -37.47
CA SER A 36 -50.73 -23.54 -36.00
C SER A 36 -49.50 -24.29 -35.49
N LEU A 37 -49.21 -25.48 -36.03
CA LEU A 37 -48.03 -26.28 -35.65
C LEU A 37 -46.71 -25.58 -35.96
N PHE A 38 -46.56 -24.99 -37.15
CA PHE A 38 -45.35 -24.25 -37.51
C PHE A 38 -45.20 -22.96 -36.69
N LYS A 39 -46.29 -22.25 -36.41
CA LYS A 39 -46.29 -21.06 -35.57
C LYS A 39 -45.97 -21.40 -34.12
N GLY A 40 -46.46 -22.53 -33.60
CA GLY A 40 -46.11 -23.05 -32.27
C GLY A 40 -44.64 -23.42 -32.17
N ALA A 41 -44.16 -24.29 -33.06
CA ALA A 41 -42.77 -24.78 -33.06
C ALA A 41 -41.74 -23.66 -33.27
N GLY A 42 -42.02 -22.69 -34.16
CA GLY A 42 -41.14 -21.54 -34.38
C GLY A 42 -41.12 -20.57 -33.19
N LYS A 43 -42.27 -20.34 -32.56
CA LYS A 43 -42.38 -19.44 -31.39
C LYS A 43 -41.74 -20.06 -30.15
N GLU A 44 -41.83 -21.37 -29.95
CA GLU A 44 -41.13 -22.06 -28.87
C GLU A 44 -39.62 -22.13 -29.09
N LYS A 45 -39.15 -22.47 -30.30
CA LYS A 45 -37.72 -22.42 -30.62
C LYS A 45 -37.13 -21.01 -30.46
N GLY A 46 -37.85 -19.98 -30.91
CA GLY A 46 -37.44 -18.59 -30.73
C GLY A 46 -37.38 -18.18 -29.26
N LYS A 47 -38.36 -18.60 -28.44
CA LYS A 47 -38.33 -18.39 -26.99
C LYS A 47 -37.16 -19.12 -26.34
N TYR A 48 -36.90 -20.37 -26.72
CA TYR A 48 -35.81 -21.16 -26.16
C TYR A 48 -34.45 -20.54 -26.47
N LEU A 49 -34.23 -20.13 -27.73
CA LEU A 49 -33.01 -19.42 -28.13
C LEU A 49 -32.84 -18.07 -27.41
N ALA A 50 -33.92 -17.32 -27.23
CA ALA A 50 -33.89 -16.06 -26.46
C ALA A 50 -33.56 -16.31 -24.98
N ILE A 51 -34.10 -17.36 -24.38
CA ILE A 51 -33.79 -17.78 -23.00
C ILE A 51 -32.32 -18.20 -22.90
N GLU A 52 -31.84 -19.03 -23.83
CA GLU A 52 -30.45 -19.49 -23.86
C GLU A 52 -29.47 -18.31 -24.02
N SER A 53 -29.77 -17.38 -24.92
CA SER A 53 -28.98 -16.15 -25.11
C SER A 53 -28.98 -15.28 -23.83
N SER A 54 -30.12 -15.19 -23.14
CA SER A 54 -30.21 -14.43 -21.89
C SER A 54 -29.40 -15.10 -20.78
N LEU A 55 -29.48 -16.43 -20.65
CA LEU A 55 -28.69 -17.20 -19.69
C LEU A 55 -27.20 -17.06 -19.94
N LYS A 56 -26.73 -17.16 -21.20
CA LYS A 56 -25.32 -16.90 -21.56
C LYS A 56 -24.88 -15.48 -21.21
N THR A 57 -25.76 -14.50 -21.36
CA THR A 57 -25.47 -13.11 -20.99
C THR A 57 -25.35 -12.95 -19.47
N ILE A 58 -26.26 -13.57 -18.71
CA ILE A 58 -26.22 -13.60 -17.24
C ILE A 58 -24.95 -14.29 -16.76
N GLU A 59 -24.61 -15.46 -17.30
CA GLU A 59 -23.38 -16.18 -16.96
C GLU A 59 -22.13 -15.33 -17.22
N LYS A 60 -22.07 -14.65 -18.36
CA LYS A 60 -20.98 -13.73 -18.69
C LYS A 60 -20.91 -12.55 -17.70
N GLN A 61 -22.05 -11.96 -17.35
CA GLN A 61 -22.11 -10.87 -16.36
C GLN A 61 -21.67 -11.35 -14.97
N VAL A 62 -22.12 -12.51 -14.52
CA VAL A 62 -21.70 -13.12 -13.25
C VAL A 62 -20.18 -13.37 -13.28
N SER A 63 -19.66 -13.96 -14.35
CA SER A 63 -18.22 -14.21 -14.51
C SER A 63 -17.38 -12.92 -14.48
N ILE A 64 -17.82 -11.87 -15.18
CA ILE A 64 -17.15 -10.55 -15.16
C ILE A 64 -17.18 -9.96 -13.75
N THR A 65 -18.35 -9.97 -13.10
CA THR A 65 -18.51 -9.47 -11.74
C THR A 65 -17.64 -10.24 -10.76
N THR A 66 -17.60 -11.57 -10.81
CA THR A 66 -16.73 -12.39 -9.97
C THR A 66 -15.26 -12.07 -10.20
N LYS A 67 -14.81 -11.94 -11.44
CA LYS A 67 -13.41 -11.57 -11.74
C LYS A 67 -13.07 -10.19 -11.19
N ALA A 68 -13.96 -9.21 -11.34
CA ALA A 68 -13.79 -7.88 -10.79
C ALA A 68 -13.74 -7.90 -9.25
N SER A 69 -14.65 -8.64 -8.61
CA SER A 69 -14.69 -8.80 -7.15
C SER A 69 -13.43 -9.46 -6.61
N GLU A 70 -12.94 -10.53 -7.24
CA GLU A 70 -11.68 -11.18 -6.84
C GLU A 70 -10.50 -10.23 -7.04
N SER A 71 -10.42 -9.51 -8.16
CA SER A 71 -9.36 -8.52 -8.38
C SER A 71 -9.37 -7.40 -7.33
N ILE A 72 -10.55 -6.91 -6.95
CA ILE A 72 -10.70 -5.88 -5.90
C ILE A 72 -10.27 -6.46 -4.55
N LYS A 73 -10.72 -7.67 -4.21
CA LYS A 73 -10.35 -8.35 -2.98
C LYS A 73 -8.84 -8.53 -2.88
N THR A 74 -8.20 -9.05 -3.92
CA THR A 74 -6.74 -9.22 -3.96
C THR A 74 -6.01 -7.88 -3.81
N ALA A 75 -6.49 -6.81 -4.47
CA ALA A 75 -5.90 -5.48 -4.32
C ALA A 75 -6.02 -4.94 -2.88
N ILE A 76 -7.18 -5.13 -2.23
CA ILE A 76 -7.39 -4.73 -0.83
C ILE A 76 -6.50 -5.54 0.11
N GLU A 77 -6.35 -6.85 -0.13
CA GLU A 77 -5.48 -7.73 0.65
C GLU A 77 -4.01 -7.28 0.54
N HIS A 78 -3.53 -6.96 -0.66
CA HIS A 78 -2.18 -6.44 -0.87
C HIS A 78 -1.95 -5.08 -0.20
N ASP A 79 -2.90 -4.15 -0.29
CA ASP A 79 -2.77 -2.84 0.38
C ASP A 79 -2.76 -2.99 1.91
N THR A 80 -3.64 -3.84 2.44
CA THR A 80 -3.68 -4.14 3.88
C THR A 80 -2.40 -4.80 4.35
N TRP A 81 -1.87 -5.75 3.57
CA TRP A 81 -0.61 -6.42 3.87
C TRP A 81 0.56 -5.44 3.85
N ARG A 82 0.65 -4.59 2.82
CA ARG A 82 1.68 -3.55 2.71
C ARG A 82 1.64 -2.58 3.89
N LYS A 83 0.45 -2.15 4.32
CA LYS A 83 0.29 -1.28 5.50
C LYS A 83 0.82 -1.93 6.77
N LYS A 84 0.43 -3.19 7.02
CA LYS A 84 0.92 -3.97 8.17
C LYS A 84 2.44 -4.16 8.14
N GLU A 85 3.01 -4.40 6.96
CA GLU A 85 4.45 -4.54 6.80
C GLU A 85 5.18 -3.22 7.10
N LEU A 86 4.68 -2.09 6.60
CA LEU A 86 5.22 -0.77 6.91
C LEU A 86 5.14 -0.43 8.39
N GLU A 87 4.01 -0.72 9.04
CA GLU A 87 3.85 -0.53 10.50
C GLU A 87 4.82 -1.40 11.30
N LEU A 88 4.99 -2.66 10.91
CA LEU A 88 5.94 -3.57 11.55
C LEU A 88 7.38 -3.05 11.45
N ILE A 89 7.80 -2.63 10.25
CA ILE A 89 9.13 -2.05 10.02
C ILE A 89 9.29 -0.78 10.84
N LYS A 90 8.28 0.09 10.87
CA LYS A 90 8.32 1.33 11.64
C LYS A 90 8.47 1.06 13.14
N ARG A 91 7.79 0.07 13.71
CA ARG A 91 7.95 -0.35 15.11
C ARG A 91 9.38 -0.84 15.40
N GLN A 92 9.93 -1.71 14.55
CA GLN A 92 11.30 -2.22 14.70
C GLN A 92 12.32 -1.08 14.65
N LYS A 93 12.17 -0.16 13.70
CA LYS A 93 13.08 0.96 13.52
C LYS A 93 12.96 2.00 14.63
N LEU A 94 11.76 2.19 15.18
CA LEU A 94 11.55 3.03 16.34
C LEU A 94 12.25 2.47 17.60
N GLU A 95 12.24 1.15 17.78
CA GLU A 95 12.98 0.48 18.86
C GLU A 95 14.50 0.65 18.70
N GLU A 96 15.04 0.38 17.51
CA GLU A 96 16.45 0.59 17.19
C GLU A 96 16.87 2.05 17.44
N TYR A 97 16.06 3.01 16.97
CA TYR A 97 16.30 4.44 17.20
C TYR A 97 16.34 4.76 18.70
N PHE A 98 15.38 4.26 19.47
CA PHE A 98 15.31 4.50 20.92
C PHE A 98 16.56 4.00 21.64
N LEU A 99 17.05 2.81 21.27
CA LEU A 99 18.28 2.24 21.82
C LEU A 99 19.49 3.13 21.53
N HIS A 100 19.64 3.61 20.30
CA HIS A 100 20.74 4.52 19.94
C HIS A 100 20.68 5.85 20.70
N ILE A 101 19.52 6.51 20.72
CA ILE A 101 19.38 7.80 21.42
C ILE A 101 19.60 7.66 22.92
N SER A 102 19.14 6.58 23.55
CA SER A 102 19.36 6.35 24.98
C SER A 102 20.83 6.06 25.34
N ALA A 103 21.58 5.45 24.43
CA ALA A 103 23.01 5.18 24.60
C ALA A 103 23.92 6.36 24.23
N LEU A 104 23.40 7.37 23.53
CA LEU A 104 24.17 8.46 22.92
C LEU A 104 25.06 9.21 23.90
N ASN A 105 24.52 9.58 25.07
CA ASN A 105 25.28 10.34 26.08
C ASN A 105 26.53 9.57 26.56
N ASN A 106 26.38 8.26 26.79
CA ASN A 106 27.50 7.40 27.19
C ASN A 106 28.49 7.20 26.05
N ALA A 107 28.00 7.03 24.82
CA ALA A 107 28.85 6.88 23.64
C ALA A 107 29.74 8.13 23.42
N LEU A 108 29.16 9.34 23.49
CA LEU A 108 29.90 10.60 23.34
C LEU A 108 30.91 10.82 24.48
N ASN A 109 30.52 10.54 25.72
CA ASN A 109 31.44 10.65 26.85
C ASN A 109 32.61 9.65 26.74
N ASN A 110 32.33 8.40 26.34
CA ASN A 110 33.37 7.38 26.17
C ASN A 110 34.30 7.71 24.98
N GLU A 111 33.74 8.23 23.88
CA GLU A 111 34.52 8.73 22.75
C GLU A 111 35.47 9.85 23.18
N MET A 112 35.00 10.79 23.98
CA MET A 112 35.84 11.85 24.54
C MET A 112 36.95 11.27 25.42
N LEU A 113 36.65 10.31 26.29
CA LEU A 113 37.64 9.68 27.16
C LEU A 113 38.72 8.94 26.36
N ASP A 114 38.34 8.23 25.31
CA ASP A 114 39.29 7.55 24.42
C ASP A 114 40.16 8.55 23.65
N LYS A 115 39.52 9.53 22.99
CA LYS A 115 40.23 10.49 22.13
C LYS A 115 41.12 11.47 22.91
N LEU A 116 40.65 11.99 24.04
CA LEU A 116 41.38 13.01 24.80
C LEU A 116 42.32 12.45 25.85
N PHE A 117 42.03 11.26 26.39
CA PHE A 117 42.78 10.69 27.52
C PHE A 117 43.40 9.31 27.21
N GLY A 118 43.12 8.72 26.04
CA GLY A 118 43.60 7.38 25.69
C GLY A 118 43.01 6.26 26.56
N ALA A 119 41.90 6.55 27.25
CA ALA A 119 41.18 5.56 28.02
C ALA A 119 40.51 4.63 27.02
N LYS A 120 41.06 3.42 26.81
CA LYS A 120 40.54 2.38 25.90
C LYS A 120 39.19 1.85 26.38
N VAL A 121 38.17 2.69 26.32
CA VAL A 121 36.79 2.40 26.70
C VAL A 121 36.06 1.93 25.45
N ASP A 122 35.28 0.86 25.55
CA ASP A 122 34.47 0.39 24.44
C ASP A 122 33.25 1.30 24.23
N TYR A 123 32.99 1.70 22.98
CA TYR A 123 31.85 2.53 22.61
C TYR A 123 31.49 2.39 21.12
N ASP A 124 30.22 2.64 20.80
CA ASP A 124 29.75 2.67 19.41
C ASP A 124 29.94 4.07 18.79
N SER A 125 31.03 4.26 18.05
CA SER A 125 31.31 5.51 17.32
C SER A 125 30.26 5.87 16.26
N GLN A 126 29.43 4.91 15.85
CA GLN A 126 28.37 5.12 14.86
C GLN A 126 26.99 5.28 15.50
N CYS A 127 26.91 5.41 16.83
CA CYS A 127 25.64 5.48 17.56
C CYS A 127 24.73 6.59 17.00
N PHE A 128 25.25 7.80 16.84
CA PHE A 128 24.48 8.92 16.30
C PHE A 128 24.15 8.75 14.81
N ASN A 129 25.13 8.34 13.99
CA ASN A 129 24.92 8.15 12.54
C ASN A 129 23.86 7.08 12.23
N LYS A 130 23.81 6.00 13.02
CA LYS A 130 22.76 4.98 12.89
C LYS A 130 21.38 5.57 13.22
N ALA A 131 21.28 6.38 14.27
CA ALA A 131 20.04 7.07 14.62
C ALA A 131 19.58 8.05 13.53
N ASP A 132 20.51 8.84 12.97
CA ASP A 132 20.26 9.78 11.87
C ASP A 132 19.75 9.08 10.60
N MET A 133 20.39 7.97 10.22
CA MET A 133 19.94 7.15 9.10
C MET A 133 18.55 6.56 9.34
N ILE A 134 18.29 6.03 10.54
CA ILE A 134 16.96 5.48 10.88
C ILE A 134 15.90 6.58 10.81
N GLN A 135 16.17 7.74 11.39
CA GLN A 135 15.26 8.89 11.36
C GLN A 135 14.92 9.28 9.93
N SER A 136 15.95 9.49 9.10
CA SER A 136 15.81 9.92 7.71
C SER A 136 15.00 8.94 6.84
N LEU A 137 15.17 7.63 7.05
CA LEU A 137 14.56 6.62 6.20
C LEU A 137 13.18 6.16 6.68
N TYR A 138 12.96 6.11 8.00
CA TYR A 138 11.81 5.40 8.58
C TYR A 138 10.95 6.26 9.51
N LEU A 139 11.51 7.33 10.09
CA LEU A 139 10.85 8.12 11.14
C LEU A 139 10.89 9.63 10.82
N PRO A 140 10.27 10.08 9.72
CA PRO A 140 10.24 11.50 9.37
C PRO A 140 9.55 12.36 10.43
N GLU A 141 8.69 11.78 11.27
CA GLU A 141 7.97 12.48 12.34
C GLU A 141 8.89 12.92 13.49
N LEU A 142 10.12 12.41 13.56
CA LEU A 142 11.15 12.78 14.54
C LEU A 142 12.09 13.90 14.05
N LEU A 143 11.87 14.46 12.85
CA LEU A 143 12.81 15.37 12.20
C LEU A 143 13.18 16.57 13.09
N VAL A 144 12.21 17.18 13.75
CA VAL A 144 12.44 18.40 14.54
C VAL A 144 13.27 18.08 15.78
N GLU A 145 12.86 17.10 16.57
CA GLU A 145 13.55 16.70 17.79
C GLU A 145 14.93 16.11 17.50
N HIS A 146 15.08 15.38 16.39
CA HIS A 146 16.37 14.85 15.95
C HIS A 146 17.31 15.96 15.48
N TYR A 147 16.79 16.98 14.79
CA TYR A 147 17.58 18.14 14.40
C TYR A 147 18.07 18.97 15.59
N GLU A 148 17.23 19.18 16.62
CA GLU A 148 17.69 19.82 17.86
C GLU A 148 18.81 19.02 18.54
N LEU A 149 18.71 17.69 18.50
CA LEU A 149 19.74 16.80 19.02
C LEU A 149 21.02 16.88 18.19
N SER A 150 20.92 16.93 16.86
CA SER A 150 22.10 16.98 15.99
C SER A 150 22.97 18.21 16.24
N ILE A 151 22.35 19.37 16.51
CA ILE A 151 23.07 20.60 16.90
C ILE A 151 23.89 20.36 18.17
N ALA A 152 23.27 19.76 19.21
CA ALA A 152 23.97 19.50 20.47
C ALA A 152 25.10 18.48 20.32
N VAL A 153 24.93 17.46 19.46
CA VAL A 153 25.96 16.48 19.13
C VAL A 153 27.11 17.12 18.35
N GLU A 154 26.80 18.02 17.41
CA GLU A 154 27.80 18.76 16.65
C GLU A 154 28.65 19.64 17.57
N ASP A 155 28.02 20.37 18.49
CA ASP A 155 28.73 21.22 19.45
C ASP A 155 29.65 20.39 20.36
N PHE A 156 29.20 19.23 20.83
CA PHE A 156 30.04 18.32 21.61
C PHE A 156 31.22 17.79 20.79
N THR A 157 30.97 17.34 19.55
CA THR A 157 31.99 16.76 18.66
C THR A 157 33.02 17.81 18.24
N ARG A 158 32.57 19.05 17.99
CA ARG A 158 33.45 20.20 17.72
C ARG A 158 34.34 20.47 18.93
N TRP A 159 33.78 20.49 20.14
CA TRP A 159 34.58 20.64 21.35
C TRP A 159 35.62 19.53 21.51
N VAL A 160 35.29 18.25 21.29
CA VAL A 160 36.29 17.15 21.31
C VAL A 160 37.39 17.39 20.28
N SER A 161 37.03 17.84 19.08
CA SER A 161 37.99 18.15 18.02
C SER A 161 38.95 19.28 18.42
N ASP A 162 38.43 20.35 19.05
CA ASP A 162 39.26 21.43 19.60
C ASP A 162 40.23 20.91 20.67
N GLY A 163 39.79 19.96 21.50
CA GLY A 163 40.64 19.29 22.48
C GLY A 163 41.79 18.52 21.85
N LEU A 164 41.53 17.82 20.75
CA LEU A 164 42.57 17.12 19.99
C LEU A 164 43.59 18.10 19.37
N PHE A 165 43.13 19.24 18.86
CA PHE A 165 44.04 20.29 18.35
C PHE A 165 44.96 20.82 19.46
N LEU A 166 44.43 21.07 20.66
CA LEU A 166 45.24 21.50 21.82
C LEU A 166 46.28 20.44 22.22
N ILE A 167 45.91 19.16 22.23
CA ILE A 167 46.83 18.05 22.52
C ILE A 167 47.94 17.99 21.46
N ALA A 168 47.59 18.13 20.18
CA ALA A 168 48.56 18.13 19.08
C ALA A 168 49.54 19.31 19.17
N GLU A 169 49.05 20.51 19.49
CA GLU A 169 49.87 21.70 19.71
C GLU A 169 50.85 21.50 20.87
N GLN A 170 50.38 21.01 22.02
CA GLN A 170 51.24 20.66 23.15
C GLN A 170 52.31 19.63 22.79
N SER A 171 51.94 18.59 22.04
CA SER A 171 52.88 17.58 21.55
C SER A 171 53.95 18.21 20.64
N SER A 172 53.57 19.12 19.76
CA SER A 172 54.50 19.82 18.85
C SER A 172 55.51 20.70 19.61
N ASN A 173 55.11 21.20 20.77
CA ASN A 173 55.96 21.96 21.69
C ASN A 173 56.83 21.09 22.61
N GLY A 174 56.85 19.76 22.39
CA GLY A 174 57.69 18.83 23.14
C GLY A 174 57.17 18.44 24.53
N ILE A 175 55.90 18.75 24.83
CA ILE A 175 55.28 18.31 26.09
C ILE A 175 55.08 16.80 26.05
N GLN A 176 55.66 16.09 27.01
CA GLN A 176 55.43 14.66 27.19
C GLN A 176 54.05 14.42 27.79
N ASN A 177 53.30 13.48 27.21
CA ASN A 177 51.93 13.14 27.60
C ASN A 177 51.00 14.37 27.57
N PRO A 178 50.77 14.97 26.39
CA PRO A 178 49.86 16.11 26.25
C PRO A 178 48.45 15.73 26.70
N GLN A 179 47.78 16.65 27.37
CA GLN A 179 46.45 16.45 27.94
C GLN A 179 45.63 17.75 27.82
N PRO A 180 44.29 17.65 27.74
CA PRO A 180 43.44 18.83 27.75
C PRO A 180 43.67 19.67 29.02
N THR A 181 43.67 20.99 28.87
CA THR A 181 43.85 21.88 30.02
C THR A 181 42.63 21.85 30.94
N ARG A 182 42.83 22.11 32.23
CA ARG A 182 41.71 22.23 33.19
C ARG A 182 40.69 23.27 32.74
N ASN A 183 41.15 24.39 32.18
CA ASN A 183 40.27 25.44 31.68
C ASN A 183 39.41 24.94 30.52
N PHE A 184 39.99 24.19 29.58
CA PHE A 184 39.25 23.58 28.47
C PHE A 184 38.16 22.60 28.96
N MET A 185 38.46 21.82 30.01
CA MET A 185 37.51 20.86 30.59
C MET A 185 36.33 21.50 31.34
N THR A 186 36.36 22.80 31.66
CA THR A 186 35.25 23.47 32.36
C THR A 186 33.94 23.48 31.56
N LYS A 187 34.00 23.40 30.22
CA LYS A 187 32.83 23.35 29.34
C LYS A 187 32.14 21.99 29.31
N HIS A 188 32.82 20.92 29.73
CA HIS A 188 32.31 19.56 29.58
C HIS A 188 30.95 19.32 30.26
N PRO A 189 30.72 19.74 31.54
CA PRO A 189 29.43 19.55 32.19
C PRO A 189 28.29 20.33 31.52
N GLU A 190 28.59 21.51 30.96
CA GLU A 190 27.63 22.33 30.23
C GLU A 190 27.16 21.63 28.95
N LEU A 191 28.11 21.09 28.17
CA LEU A 191 27.81 20.36 26.94
C LEU A 191 27.01 19.07 27.21
N LEU A 192 27.35 18.32 28.26
CA LEU A 192 26.55 17.15 28.67
C LEU A 192 25.13 17.56 29.10
N SER A 193 25.00 18.65 29.84
CA SER A 193 23.67 19.17 30.21
C SER A 193 22.87 19.65 28.99
N ALA A 194 23.54 20.22 27.99
CA ALA A 194 22.91 20.67 26.75
C ALA A 194 22.36 19.50 25.92
N LEU A 195 22.98 18.31 25.98
CA LEU A 195 22.49 17.09 25.35
C LEU A 195 21.24 16.50 26.02
N ALA A 196 21.07 16.70 27.34
CA ALA A 196 20.02 16.04 28.10
C ALA A 196 18.60 16.39 27.62
N LYS A 197 18.35 17.67 27.30
CA LYS A 197 17.02 18.12 26.87
C LYS A 197 16.65 17.61 25.47
N PRO A 198 17.47 17.77 24.42
CA PRO A 198 17.17 17.21 23.10
C PRO A 198 17.03 15.68 23.10
N ILE A 199 17.86 14.96 23.87
CA ILE A 199 17.71 13.50 24.06
C ILE A 199 16.33 13.19 24.65
N SER A 200 15.95 13.89 25.73
CA SER A 200 14.65 13.68 26.36
C SER A 200 13.49 14.00 25.41
N ASN A 201 13.58 15.06 24.61
CA ASN A 201 12.58 15.43 23.62
C ASN A 201 12.43 14.35 22.54
N ALA A 202 13.55 13.89 21.96
CA ALA A 202 13.55 12.84 20.95
C ALA A 202 12.96 11.52 21.48
N LEU A 203 13.31 11.13 22.71
CA LEU A 203 12.76 9.92 23.34
C LEU A 203 11.28 10.08 23.69
N HIS A 204 10.84 11.27 24.11
CA HIS A 204 9.43 11.56 24.34
C HIS A 204 8.63 11.43 23.03
N LYS A 205 9.11 12.06 21.96
CA LYS A 205 8.46 11.99 20.66
C LYS A 205 8.41 10.57 20.11
N ALA A 206 9.48 9.80 20.29
CA ALA A 206 9.51 8.39 19.92
C ALA A 206 8.44 7.58 20.68
N ARG A 207 8.17 7.88 21.95
CA ARG A 207 7.10 7.24 22.73
C ARG A 207 5.71 7.61 22.23
N GLU A 208 5.47 8.86 21.85
CA GLU A 208 4.20 9.28 21.25
C GLU A 208 3.92 8.46 19.98
N ILE A 209 4.91 8.37 19.07
CA ILE A 209 4.80 7.59 17.84
C ILE A 209 4.56 6.10 18.15
N ALA A 210 5.22 5.56 19.17
CA ALA A 210 5.01 4.18 19.59
C ALA A 210 3.58 3.94 20.11
N GLN A 211 2.98 4.92 20.79
CA GLN A 211 1.60 4.83 21.26
C GLN A 211 0.62 4.86 20.08
N GLU A 212 0.82 5.75 19.12
CA GLU A 212 0.01 5.83 17.89
C GLU A 212 0.07 4.54 17.06
N LEU A 213 1.24 3.89 17.00
CA LEU A 213 1.38 2.61 16.28
C LEU A 213 0.72 1.43 16.99
N ASN A 214 0.37 1.54 18.27
CA ASN A 214 -0.21 0.46 19.07
C ASN A 214 -1.73 0.58 19.24
N THR A 215 -2.33 1.70 18.84
CA THR A 215 -3.79 1.94 18.81
C THR A 215 -4.41 1.54 17.49
#